data_AF-A0A672QIQ8-F1
#
_entry.id   AF-A0A672QIQ8-F1
#
_cell.length_a   1.000
_cell.length_b   1.000
_cell.length_c   1.000
_cell.angle_alpha   90.00
_cell.angle_beta   90.00
_cell.angle_gamma   90.00
#
_symmetry.space_group_name_H-M   'P 1'
#
loop_
_entity.id
_entity.type
_entity.pdbx_description
1 polymer ?
#
loop_
_entity_poly.entity_id
_entity_poly.type
_entity_poly.pdbx_seq_one_letter_code
_entity_poly.pdbx_strand_id
1 'polypeptide(L)'
;MAASSSSAATVNPSDHSSPAEETEEETEFCRGFKDADAFVKHGLGAVVAATKASAALPAAGDEFDLYRSFPAFQQFCAAQGDRLLHGYDLVVDSNDAVLEKVGILLDEASGVSRTQQPVMPAGYQPPKIVVSSWNRRGGERREETFHLLHAKNIQRPQLKFKDKVDNSNTPFVSRIFIKPNAVKPLPSKNEFECNTERPEDLDVPAALVDFIHQQRTKEHVDDMFSHPYQYELDHVVMPESLKCKPEVQMYKPLAESTCQFINTLDDLVALNEKLAKVSEFAVDLEHHSYRSFLGITCLMQISTREEDFLIDTLELRSEMYILNETFTDPAIVKVFHGADSDIEWLQKDFGLYVVNMFDTHHAARCLNLGRNSLDHLLKVYCSVNSDKRYQLADWRIRPLPDEMLKYAQADTHYLLYVYDRVRAALYDTSNSQPTLIQQVWAKSRDLSLKKYVKPIFTEDSYMELYRKQKKSFNTQQLAAFRLLYAWRDKLGREDDESTGYVLPNHMMMKIAEELPKEPQGIIACCNPTPALVRQQINELHQLLKQARETPLLKVCAQTNTRCYVSFVFEEEEEAAAAPAHLTVAQQKAHSIMGSFENPFRMVQYFSLVHGFCQVVL
;
A
#
# COMPACT_ATOMS: atom_id res chain seq x y z
N MET A 1 19.16 32.87 48.84
CA MET A 1 20.28 32.34 49.65
C MET A 1 19.71 31.17 50.44
N ALA A 2 19.85 29.96 49.90
CA ALA A 2 20.79 28.93 50.35
C ALA A 2 20.23 28.16 51.57
N ALA A 3 20.30 26.83 51.68
CA ALA A 3 20.69 25.72 50.81
C ALA A 3 20.35 24.43 51.61
N SER A 4 20.01 23.36 50.88
CA SER A 4 20.35 21.92 51.04
C SER A 4 21.21 21.46 52.24
N SER A 5 21.21 20.23 52.77
CA SER A 5 20.55 18.94 52.46
C SER A 5 21.02 17.87 53.47
N SER A 6 20.18 16.85 53.67
CA SER A 6 20.34 15.48 54.21
C SER A 6 21.72 14.87 54.58
N SER A 7 21.67 14.03 55.63
CA SER A 7 22.63 12.98 55.97
C SER A 7 21.95 11.63 56.29
N ALA A 8 22.51 10.56 55.71
CA ALA A 8 22.75 9.21 56.26
C ALA A 8 21.61 8.25 56.72
N ALA A 9 21.52 7.15 55.96
CA ALA A 9 21.71 5.73 56.36
C ALA A 9 20.60 4.87 57.01
N THR A 10 20.40 3.72 56.32
CA THR A 10 20.08 2.34 56.78
C THR A 10 18.67 1.98 57.29
N VAL A 11 18.06 0.94 56.70
CA VAL A 11 17.78 -0.41 57.26
C VAL A 11 16.82 -1.21 56.32
N ASN A 12 17.16 -2.48 56.04
CA ASN A 12 16.34 -3.53 55.37
C ASN A 12 15.17 -4.01 56.27
N PRO A 13 14.02 -4.54 55.78
CA PRO A 13 13.96 -5.97 55.39
C PRO A 13 12.86 -6.45 54.38
N SER A 14 13.05 -7.69 53.91
CA SER A 14 12.10 -8.78 53.57
C SER A 14 11.20 -8.75 52.30
N ASP A 15 11.45 -9.81 51.50
CA ASP A 15 10.54 -10.74 50.81
C ASP A 15 9.81 -10.42 49.48
N HIS A 16 10.27 -11.16 48.47
CA HIS A 16 9.54 -11.92 47.44
C HIS A 16 8.45 -11.24 46.58
N SER A 17 8.81 -10.94 45.32
CA SER A 17 7.97 -11.27 44.15
C SER A 17 8.79 -11.12 42.85
N SER A 18 8.84 -12.19 42.05
CA SER A 18 9.48 -12.27 40.73
C SER A 18 8.87 -11.27 39.73
N PRO A 19 9.66 -10.61 38.86
CA PRO A 19 9.11 -9.98 37.65
C PRO A 19 9.13 -10.98 36.49
N ALA A 20 7.99 -11.03 35.81
CA ALA A 20 7.71 -11.80 34.61
C ALA A 20 8.62 -11.40 33.45
N GLU A 21 9.00 -12.38 32.62
CA GLU A 21 9.70 -12.21 31.35
C GLU A 21 8.77 -11.53 30.34
N GLU A 22 9.11 -10.31 29.93
CA GLU A 22 8.59 -9.67 28.72
C GLU A 22 9.34 -10.25 27.51
N THR A 23 8.65 -10.95 26.62
CA THR A 23 9.21 -11.39 25.34
C THR A 23 9.08 -10.27 24.31
N GLU A 24 10.16 -9.52 24.12
CA GLU A 24 10.33 -8.60 22.99
C GLU A 24 10.38 -9.40 21.67
N GLU A 25 9.54 -9.04 20.69
CA GLU A 25 9.72 -9.47 19.30
C GLU A 25 11.02 -8.85 18.76
N GLU A 26 12.10 -9.62 18.80
CA GLU A 26 13.42 -9.22 18.30
C GLU A 26 13.35 -8.90 16.79
N THR A 27 13.44 -7.61 16.48
CA THR A 27 13.70 -7.12 15.12
C THR A 27 15.10 -7.57 14.69
N GLU A 28 15.21 -8.48 13.73
CA GLU A 28 16.52 -8.88 13.17
C GLU A 28 17.24 -7.63 12.61
N PHE A 29 18.36 -7.25 13.22
CA PHE A 29 19.23 -6.17 12.74
C PHE A 29 19.78 -6.46 11.33
N CYS A 30 20.13 -7.71 11.05
CA CYS A 30 20.54 -8.21 9.73
C CYS A 30 20.29 -9.72 9.66
N ARG A 31 20.16 -10.31 8.46
CA ARG A 31 19.92 -11.76 8.29
C ARG A 31 20.87 -12.60 9.16
N GLY A 32 20.33 -13.30 10.15
CA GLY A 32 21.09 -14.18 11.04
C GLY A 32 21.80 -13.49 12.21
N PHE A 33 21.62 -12.18 12.41
CA PHE A 33 22.14 -11.43 13.55
C PHE A 33 21.04 -10.58 14.18
N LYS A 34 20.79 -10.84 15.46
CA LYS A 34 19.74 -10.19 16.25
C LYS A 34 20.02 -8.72 16.50
N ASP A 35 21.27 -8.38 16.82
CA ASP A 35 21.69 -7.01 17.12
C ASP A 35 23.08 -6.69 16.51
N ALA A 36 23.45 -5.42 16.55
CA ALA A 36 24.74 -4.94 16.05
C ALA A 36 25.93 -5.54 16.80
N ASP A 37 25.78 -5.81 18.10
CA ASP A 37 26.84 -6.38 18.94
C ASP A 37 27.13 -7.85 18.58
N ALA A 38 26.10 -8.63 18.28
CA ALA A 38 26.21 -10.00 17.76
C ALA A 38 26.87 -10.01 16.39
N PHE A 39 26.53 -9.06 15.50
CA PHE A 39 27.21 -8.90 14.22
C PHE A 39 28.70 -8.56 14.39
N VAL A 40 29.05 -7.62 15.28
CA VAL A 40 30.45 -7.24 15.54
C VAL A 40 31.23 -8.41 16.16
N LYS A 41 30.63 -9.12 17.11
CA LYS A 41 31.31 -10.22 17.81
C LYS A 41 31.51 -11.45 16.93
N HIS A 42 30.47 -11.84 16.19
CA HIS A 42 30.47 -13.10 15.44
C HIS A 42 30.73 -12.90 13.95
N GLY A 43 30.08 -11.91 13.32
CA GLY A 43 30.27 -11.58 11.90
C GLY A 43 31.65 -10.95 11.65
N LEU A 44 31.93 -9.79 12.24
CA LEU A 44 33.22 -9.11 12.08
C LEU A 44 34.37 -9.93 12.67
N GLY A 45 34.13 -10.62 13.80
CA GLY A 45 35.08 -11.57 14.38
C GLY A 45 35.50 -12.68 13.41
N ALA A 46 34.55 -13.27 12.66
CA ALA A 46 34.83 -14.28 11.64
C ALA A 46 35.61 -13.70 10.46
N VAL A 47 35.28 -12.48 10.01
CA VAL A 47 36.02 -11.79 8.94
C VAL A 47 37.47 -11.54 9.37
N VAL A 48 37.70 -11.02 10.58
CA VAL A 48 39.05 -10.78 11.10
C VAL A 48 39.84 -12.08 11.25
N ALA A 49 39.19 -13.17 11.71
CA ALA A 49 39.83 -14.48 11.78
C ALA A 49 40.21 -15.02 10.40
N ALA A 50 39.33 -14.87 9.40
CA ALA A 50 39.60 -15.23 8.02
C ALA A 50 40.74 -14.40 7.42
N THR A 51 40.80 -13.09 7.67
CA THR A 51 41.91 -12.22 7.22
C THR A 51 43.25 -12.61 7.86
N LYS A 52 43.24 -13.01 9.14
CA LYS A 52 44.44 -13.53 9.81
C LYS A 52 44.88 -14.88 9.22
N ALA A 53 43.94 -15.76 8.93
CA ALA A 53 44.22 -17.04 8.29
C ALA A 53 44.73 -16.86 6.85
N SER A 54 44.20 -15.90 6.09
CA SER A 54 44.71 -15.59 4.74
C SER A 54 46.13 -15.03 4.77
N ALA A 55 46.48 -14.25 5.80
CA ALA A 55 47.85 -13.76 6.01
C ALA A 55 48.85 -14.88 6.39
N ALA A 56 48.36 -16.04 6.82
CA ALA A 56 49.17 -17.23 7.12
C ALA A 56 49.33 -18.17 5.91
N LEU A 57 48.73 -17.85 4.76
CA LEU A 57 48.97 -18.60 3.53
C LEU A 57 50.41 -18.38 3.04
N PRO A 58 51.02 -19.36 2.36
CA PRO A 58 52.38 -19.22 1.84
C PRO A 58 52.47 -18.01 0.90
N ALA A 59 53.37 -17.07 1.22
CA ALA A 59 53.65 -15.93 0.35
C ALA A 59 54.35 -16.40 -0.94
N ALA A 60 54.29 -15.57 -1.99
CA ALA A 60 54.96 -15.88 -3.25
C ALA A 60 56.48 -16.08 -3.02
N GLY A 61 56.98 -17.27 -3.38
CA GLY A 61 58.36 -17.71 -3.15
C GLY A 61 58.50 -19.24 -3.23
N ASP A 62 59.69 -19.75 -2.94
CA ASP A 62 60.07 -21.17 -3.15
C ASP A 62 59.11 -22.19 -2.50
N GLU A 63 58.51 -21.83 -1.36
CA GLU A 63 57.56 -22.68 -0.64
C GLU A 63 56.19 -22.76 -1.36
N PHE A 64 55.69 -21.64 -1.88
CA PHE A 64 54.47 -21.60 -2.69
C PHE A 64 54.66 -22.32 -4.03
N ASP A 65 55.83 -22.19 -4.66
CA ASP A 65 56.15 -22.86 -5.92
C ASP A 65 56.25 -24.39 -5.76
N LEU A 66 56.74 -24.85 -4.61
CA LEU A 66 56.72 -26.27 -4.24
C LEU A 66 55.28 -26.79 -4.10
N TYR A 67 54.40 -26.08 -3.39
CA TYR A 67 52.99 -26.50 -3.25
C TYR A 67 52.23 -26.43 -4.58
N ARG A 68 52.52 -25.42 -5.41
CA ARG A 68 51.97 -25.29 -6.76
C ARG A 68 52.39 -26.43 -7.68
N SER A 69 53.49 -27.15 -7.42
CA SER A 69 53.87 -28.31 -8.24
C SER A 69 52.87 -29.47 -8.17
N PHE A 70 52.00 -29.50 -7.15
CA PHE A 70 50.98 -30.54 -6.98
C PHE A 70 49.65 -30.19 -7.68
N PRO A 71 49.15 -31.01 -8.62
CA PRO A 71 47.90 -30.73 -9.35
C PRO A 71 46.65 -30.58 -8.46
N ALA A 72 46.58 -31.35 -7.36
CA ALA A 72 45.46 -31.28 -6.42
C ALA A 72 45.40 -29.93 -5.68
N PHE A 73 46.57 -29.35 -5.36
CA PHE A 73 46.67 -28.03 -4.74
C PHE A 73 46.23 -26.93 -5.72
N GLN A 74 46.65 -27.02 -6.99
CA GLN A 74 46.22 -26.08 -8.04
C GLN A 74 44.69 -26.09 -8.23
N GLN A 75 44.07 -27.27 -8.29
CA GLN A 75 42.61 -27.40 -8.42
C GLN A 75 41.87 -26.84 -7.20
N PHE A 76 42.38 -27.11 -6.00
CA PHE A 76 41.81 -26.58 -4.76
C PHE A 76 41.89 -25.04 -4.72
N CYS A 77 43.06 -24.46 -5.02
CA CYS A 77 43.23 -23.02 -5.06
C CYS A 77 42.38 -22.34 -6.14
N ALA A 78 42.21 -22.96 -7.31
CA ALA A 78 41.33 -22.43 -8.36
C ALA A 78 39.86 -22.42 -7.91
N ALA A 79 39.35 -23.53 -7.39
CA ALA A 79 37.96 -23.63 -6.95
C ALA A 79 37.64 -22.71 -5.75
N GLN A 80 38.54 -22.59 -4.78
CA GLN A 80 38.36 -21.67 -3.66
C GLN A 80 38.57 -20.20 -4.06
N GLY A 81 39.49 -19.95 -5.00
CA GLY A 81 39.74 -18.62 -5.57
C GLY A 81 38.52 -18.08 -6.32
N ASP A 82 37.91 -18.89 -7.17
CA ASP A 82 36.69 -18.52 -7.90
C ASP A 82 35.52 -18.22 -6.95
N ARG A 83 35.38 -19.02 -5.88
CA ARG A 83 34.35 -18.80 -4.85
C ARG A 83 34.59 -17.51 -4.06
N LEU A 84 35.86 -17.18 -3.77
CA LEU A 84 36.23 -15.95 -3.07
C LEU A 84 36.04 -14.71 -3.95
N LEU A 85 36.42 -14.79 -5.23
CA LEU A 85 36.22 -13.73 -6.22
C LEU A 85 34.74 -13.43 -6.43
N HIS A 86 33.91 -14.47 -6.58
CA HIS A 86 32.46 -14.28 -6.69
C HIS A 86 31.84 -13.64 -5.43
N GLY A 87 32.34 -14.01 -4.25
CA GLY A 87 31.94 -13.37 -2.99
C GLY A 87 32.40 -11.90 -2.89
N TYR A 88 33.59 -11.59 -3.40
CA TYR A 88 34.13 -10.23 -3.43
C TYR A 88 33.30 -9.32 -4.34
N ASP A 89 32.95 -9.78 -5.54
CA ASP A 89 32.09 -9.01 -6.47
C ASP A 89 30.74 -8.67 -5.82
N LEU A 90 30.13 -9.64 -5.12
CA LEU A 90 28.88 -9.42 -4.38
C LEU A 90 29.02 -8.38 -3.26
N VAL A 91 30.15 -8.38 -2.55
CA VAL A 91 30.44 -7.40 -1.48
C VAL A 91 30.67 -6.01 -2.06
N VAL A 92 31.38 -5.89 -3.19
CA VAL A 92 31.59 -4.62 -3.88
C VAL A 92 30.26 -4.04 -4.35
N ASP A 93 29.44 -4.82 -5.05
CA ASP A 93 28.12 -4.40 -5.52
C ASP A 93 27.21 -3.95 -4.37
N SER A 94 27.26 -4.69 -3.25
CA SER A 94 26.48 -4.36 -2.05
C SER A 94 26.98 -3.07 -1.39
N ASN A 95 28.30 -2.88 -1.29
CA ASN A 95 28.89 -1.68 -0.71
C ASN A 95 28.59 -0.44 -1.54
N ASP A 96 28.65 -0.53 -2.87
CA ASP A 96 28.33 0.59 -3.76
C ASP A 96 26.86 1.01 -3.60
N ALA A 97 25.94 0.05 -3.54
CA ALA A 97 24.51 0.32 -3.30
C ALA A 97 24.26 0.96 -1.92
N VAL A 98 24.96 0.48 -0.87
CA VAL A 98 24.84 1.04 0.49
C VAL A 98 25.41 2.46 0.53
N LEU A 99 26.59 2.71 -0.06
CA LEU A 99 27.24 4.01 -0.07
C LEU A 99 26.44 5.04 -0.86
N GLU A 100 25.84 4.65 -1.98
CA GLU A 100 24.93 5.50 -2.74
C GLU A 100 23.70 5.88 -1.91
N LYS A 101 23.08 4.89 -1.21
CA LYS A 101 21.93 5.13 -0.34
C LYS A 101 22.28 6.04 0.85
N VAL A 102 23.45 5.84 1.46
CA VAL A 102 23.97 6.71 2.53
C VAL A 102 24.21 8.13 2.01
N GLY A 103 24.76 8.29 0.81
CA GLY A 103 24.94 9.59 0.17
C GLY A 103 23.61 10.33 -0.01
N ILE A 104 22.60 9.65 -0.55
CA ILE A 104 21.25 10.23 -0.73
C ILE A 104 20.65 10.64 0.61
N LEU A 105 20.72 9.78 1.63
CA LEU A 105 20.17 10.07 2.95
C LEU A 105 20.90 11.23 3.65
N LEU A 106 22.23 11.35 3.46
CA LEU A 106 23.01 12.48 3.97
C LEU A 106 22.67 13.78 3.24
N ASP A 107 22.43 13.75 1.93
CA ASP A 107 22.00 14.91 1.15
C ASP A 107 20.59 15.38 1.55
N GLU A 108 19.70 14.43 1.85
CA GLU A 108 18.36 14.70 2.40
C GLU A 108 18.42 15.29 3.82
N ALA A 109 19.25 14.70 4.70
CA ALA A 109 19.41 15.14 6.08
C ALA A 109 20.14 16.49 6.22
N SER A 110 21.09 16.78 5.32
CA SER A 110 21.84 18.04 5.30
C SER A 110 21.06 19.20 4.68
N GLY A 111 19.87 18.96 4.12
CA GLY A 111 19.00 20.00 3.58
C GLY A 111 19.54 20.70 2.34
N VAL A 112 20.56 20.14 1.68
CA VAL A 112 21.16 20.70 0.44
C VAL A 112 20.14 20.75 -0.71
N SER A 113 19.03 20.01 -0.59
CA SER A 113 17.86 20.15 -1.44
C SER A 113 16.79 21.12 -0.87
N ARG A 114 17.16 22.34 -0.43
CA ARG A 114 16.21 23.47 -0.33
C ARG A 114 16.88 24.84 -0.31
N THR A 115 16.81 25.54 -1.44
CA THR A 115 16.24 26.89 -1.65
C THR A 115 16.83 27.51 -2.92
N GLN A 116 16.32 27.13 -4.09
CA GLN A 116 16.16 28.13 -5.13
C GLN A 116 14.72 28.61 -5.02
N GLN A 117 14.53 29.87 -4.62
CA GLN A 117 13.30 30.57 -4.96
C GLN A 117 13.06 30.35 -6.47
N PRO A 118 11.80 30.20 -6.92
CA PRO A 118 11.54 30.04 -8.33
C PRO A 118 11.90 31.34 -9.06
N VAL A 119 13.15 31.45 -9.52
CA VAL A 119 13.56 32.47 -10.47
C VAL A 119 13.14 31.95 -11.84
N MET A 120 12.10 32.56 -12.38
CA MET A 120 11.69 32.39 -13.77
C MET A 120 12.87 32.79 -14.67
N PRO A 121 13.47 31.90 -15.47
CA PRO A 121 14.36 32.32 -16.54
C PRO A 121 13.51 33.02 -17.59
N ALA A 122 13.69 34.32 -17.78
CA ALA A 122 13.07 35.04 -18.86
C ALA A 122 13.47 34.38 -20.20
N GLY A 123 12.51 33.75 -20.88
CA GLY A 123 12.69 33.22 -22.23
C GLY A 123 12.60 31.70 -22.42
N TYR A 124 12.28 30.89 -21.40
CA TYR A 124 12.11 29.45 -21.61
C TYR A 124 10.73 29.11 -22.20
N GLN A 125 10.68 28.76 -23.49
CA GLN A 125 9.49 28.12 -24.08
C GLN A 125 9.53 26.61 -23.81
N PRO A 126 8.50 26.01 -23.17
CA PRO A 126 8.44 24.57 -23.00
C PRO A 126 8.28 23.87 -24.35
N PRO A 127 8.89 22.69 -24.56
CA PRO A 127 8.70 21.93 -25.80
C PRO A 127 7.23 21.52 -25.95
N LYS A 128 6.70 21.65 -27.17
CA LYS A 128 5.36 21.19 -27.53
C LYS A 128 5.22 19.70 -27.22
N ILE A 129 4.45 19.37 -26.19
CA ILE A 129 4.01 18.00 -25.93
C ILE A 129 2.99 17.65 -27.01
N VAL A 130 3.42 16.84 -27.98
CA VAL A 130 2.51 16.21 -28.94
C VAL A 130 1.86 15.04 -28.22
N VAL A 131 0.67 15.26 -27.64
CA VAL A 131 -0.20 14.17 -27.21
C VAL A 131 -0.75 13.51 -28.48
N SER A 132 -0.44 12.23 -28.65
CA SER A 132 -0.90 11.41 -29.77
C SER A 132 -2.43 11.42 -29.89
N SER A 133 -2.87 11.70 -31.11
CA SER A 133 -4.24 11.91 -31.57
C SER A 133 -5.09 10.64 -31.62
N TRP A 134 -6.09 10.52 -30.74
CA TRP A 134 -7.26 9.65 -30.95
C TRP A 134 -8.53 10.32 -30.43
N ASN A 135 -8.96 11.38 -31.14
CA ASN A 135 -10.36 11.77 -31.38
C ASN A 135 -10.36 13.19 -31.99
N ARG A 136 -10.48 13.29 -33.32
CA ARG A 136 -10.94 14.51 -33.98
C ARG A 136 -12.27 14.23 -34.66
N ARG A 137 -13.34 14.79 -34.11
CA ARG A 137 -14.42 15.37 -34.92
C ARG A 137 -14.72 16.75 -34.37
N GLY A 138 -14.79 17.70 -35.31
CA GLY A 138 -14.57 19.13 -35.09
C GLY A 138 -15.66 19.84 -34.30
N GLY A 139 -15.21 20.90 -33.64
CA GLY A 139 -15.99 21.97 -33.04
C GLY A 139 -15.00 22.98 -32.48
N GLU A 140 -15.02 24.21 -33.02
CA GLU A 140 -14.20 25.32 -32.56
C GLU A 140 -14.42 25.55 -31.06
N ARG A 141 -13.39 25.32 -30.24
CA ARG A 141 -13.34 25.72 -28.83
C ARG A 141 -12.10 26.56 -28.62
N ARG A 142 -12.30 27.74 -28.01
CA ARG A 142 -11.24 28.62 -27.49
C ARG A 142 -10.21 27.80 -26.74
N GLU A 143 -8.95 28.02 -27.07
CA GLU A 143 -7.79 27.47 -26.37
C GLU A 143 -7.72 28.08 -24.98
N GLU A 144 -8.36 27.45 -23.99
CA GLU A 144 -8.04 27.69 -22.59
C GLU A 144 -6.77 26.90 -22.26
N THR A 145 -5.68 27.63 -22.02
CA THR A 145 -4.38 27.10 -21.64
C THR A 145 -4.47 26.44 -20.27
N PHE A 146 -4.42 25.10 -20.24
CA PHE A 146 -4.35 24.32 -19.01
C PHE A 146 -3.02 24.58 -18.28
N HIS A 147 -3.05 25.38 -17.23
CA HIS A 147 -1.92 25.55 -16.31
C HIS A 147 -1.92 24.41 -15.28
N LEU A 148 -1.25 23.29 -15.62
CA LEU A 148 -0.98 22.22 -14.66
C LEU A 148 0.10 22.68 -13.69
N LEU A 149 -0.29 23.13 -12.49
CA LEU A 149 0.61 23.46 -11.38
C LEU A 149 1.26 22.19 -10.82
N HIS A 150 2.31 21.68 -11.48
CA HIS A 150 3.22 20.71 -10.89
C HIS A 150 4.36 21.48 -10.23
N ALA A 151 4.35 21.64 -8.91
CA ALA A 151 5.51 22.14 -8.21
C ALA A 151 6.60 21.06 -8.25
N LYS A 152 7.71 21.32 -8.96
CA LYS A 152 8.74 20.33 -9.25
C LYS A 152 9.46 19.74 -8.02
N ASN A 153 9.34 20.38 -6.84
CA ASN A 153 10.06 19.99 -5.61
C ASN A 153 9.20 20.16 -4.34
N ILE A 154 8.01 19.57 -4.29
CA ILE A 154 7.24 19.50 -3.03
C ILE A 154 7.87 18.41 -2.15
N GLN A 155 8.31 18.76 -0.95
CA GLN A 155 8.74 17.78 0.05
C GLN A 155 7.56 16.88 0.41
N ARG A 156 7.80 15.57 0.49
CA ARG A 156 6.77 14.59 0.80
C ARG A 156 6.19 14.85 2.20
N PRO A 157 4.90 15.16 2.35
CA PRO A 157 4.29 15.40 3.66
C PRO A 157 4.37 14.17 4.57
N GLN A 158 4.40 12.96 3.99
CA GLN A 158 4.49 11.71 4.73
C GLN A 158 5.73 11.61 5.63
N LEU A 159 6.80 12.31 5.30
CA LEU A 159 8.02 12.36 6.11
C LEU A 159 7.82 13.08 7.46
N LYS A 160 6.74 13.85 7.60
CA LYS A 160 6.40 14.58 8.84
C LYS A 160 5.35 13.88 9.68
N PHE A 161 4.76 12.79 9.21
CA PHE A 161 3.71 12.10 9.95
C PHE A 161 4.28 11.48 11.23
N LYS A 162 3.53 11.60 12.34
CA LYS A 162 3.88 10.97 13.63
C LYS A 162 3.95 9.44 13.49
N ASP A 163 2.97 8.86 12.79
CA ASP A 163 2.90 7.45 12.48
C ASP A 163 3.35 7.19 11.03
N LYS A 164 4.25 6.22 10.84
CA LYS A 164 4.66 5.78 9.51
C LYS A 164 3.49 5.11 8.79
N VAL A 165 3.34 5.38 7.49
CA VAL A 165 2.34 4.73 6.65
C VAL A 165 2.70 3.25 6.45
N ASP A 166 1.77 2.35 6.78
CA ASP A 166 1.92 0.91 6.58
C ASP A 166 1.42 0.47 5.20
N ASN A 167 2.36 0.33 4.27
CA ASN A 167 2.14 -0.19 2.93
C ASN A 167 2.41 -1.69 2.80
N SER A 168 2.57 -2.43 3.90
CA SER A 168 2.83 -3.87 3.84
C SER A 168 1.69 -4.65 3.17
N ASN A 169 1.96 -5.89 2.77
CA ASN A 169 0.95 -6.77 2.17
C ASN A 169 0.00 -7.41 3.21
N THR A 170 -0.05 -6.85 4.42
CA THR A 170 -0.96 -7.29 5.47
C THR A 170 -2.36 -6.68 5.26
N PRO A 171 -3.43 -7.38 5.68
CA PRO A 171 -4.78 -6.80 5.65
C PRO A 171 -4.87 -5.47 6.41
N PHE A 172 -5.80 -4.61 6.00
CA PHE A 172 -6.03 -3.34 6.68
C PHE A 172 -6.62 -3.58 8.07
N VAL A 173 -6.02 -2.96 9.09
CA VAL A 173 -6.55 -2.90 10.45
C VAL A 173 -7.08 -1.48 10.68
N SER A 174 -8.29 -1.36 11.23
CA SER A 174 -8.89 -0.04 11.48
C SER A 174 -8.01 0.80 12.42
N ARG A 175 -7.88 2.08 12.10
CA ARG A 175 -7.15 3.06 12.92
C ARG A 175 -7.96 3.59 14.10
N ILE A 176 -9.25 3.27 14.19
CA ILE A 176 -10.09 3.74 15.28
C ILE A 176 -9.67 3.09 16.61
N PHE A 177 -9.61 3.92 17.66
CA PHE A 177 -9.32 3.48 19.02
C PHE A 177 -10.33 4.01 20.05
N ILE A 178 -11.08 5.07 19.70
CA ILE A 178 -12.22 5.58 20.45
C ILE A 178 -13.43 5.59 19.53
N LYS A 179 -14.55 5.03 20.00
CA LYS A 179 -15.80 4.92 19.25
C LYS A 179 -16.89 5.77 19.92
N PRO A 180 -17.03 7.07 19.58
CA PRO A 180 -18.15 7.88 20.04
C PRO A 180 -19.47 7.39 19.41
N ASN A 181 -20.60 7.75 20.01
CA ASN A 181 -21.95 7.37 19.54
C ASN A 181 -22.15 5.84 19.37
N ALA A 182 -21.40 5.04 20.15
CA ALA A 182 -21.44 3.59 20.06
C ALA A 182 -22.74 3.02 20.67
N VAL A 183 -23.38 2.13 19.92
CA VAL A 183 -24.42 1.22 20.44
C VAL A 183 -23.82 -0.16 20.70
N LYS A 184 -22.93 -0.63 19.82
CA LYS A 184 -22.05 -1.79 20.06
C LYS A 184 -20.67 -1.28 20.50
N PRO A 185 -20.13 -1.72 21.65
CA PRO A 185 -18.76 -1.37 22.06
C PRO A 185 -17.72 -1.73 21.01
N LEU A 186 -16.60 -0.98 20.98
CA LEU A 186 -15.47 -1.32 20.13
C LEU A 186 -14.77 -2.58 20.70
N PRO A 187 -14.42 -3.58 19.87
CA PRO A 187 -13.70 -4.76 20.35
C PRO A 187 -12.35 -4.36 20.95
N SER A 188 -12.05 -4.86 22.15
CA SER A 188 -10.85 -4.54 22.92
C SER A 188 -9.59 -5.11 22.26
N LYS A 189 -8.59 -4.27 21.97
CA LYS A 189 -7.26 -4.75 21.51
C LYS A 189 -6.52 -5.61 22.55
N ASN A 190 -6.90 -5.52 23.84
CA ASN A 190 -6.27 -6.26 24.94
C ASN A 190 -6.88 -7.65 25.20
N GLU A 191 -7.96 -8.07 24.50
CA GLU A 191 -8.47 -9.45 24.63
C GLU A 191 -7.58 -10.49 23.93
N PHE A 192 -6.45 -10.06 23.37
CA PHE A 192 -5.45 -10.89 22.70
C PHE A 192 -4.39 -11.45 23.68
N GLU A 193 -4.20 -10.85 24.86
CA GLU A 193 -3.42 -11.46 25.92
C GLU A 193 -4.32 -12.43 26.71
N CYS A 194 -4.27 -13.71 26.32
CA CYS A 194 -4.54 -14.86 27.19
C CYS A 194 -5.67 -14.68 28.23
N ASN A 195 -6.90 -15.08 27.86
CA ASN A 195 -7.72 -15.82 28.81
C ASN A 195 -7.91 -17.23 28.24
N THR A 196 -6.90 -18.07 28.46
CA THR A 196 -7.00 -19.53 28.29
C THR A 196 -7.99 -20.16 29.26
N GLU A 197 -8.42 -19.46 30.30
CA GLU A 197 -9.39 -19.98 31.27
C GLU A 197 -10.39 -18.89 31.69
N ARG A 198 -11.51 -18.78 30.97
CA ARG A 198 -12.69 -18.12 31.53
C ARG A 198 -13.37 -19.12 32.49
N PRO A 199 -13.96 -18.68 33.62
CA PRO A 199 -14.58 -19.59 34.61
C PRO A 199 -15.67 -20.51 34.03
N GLU A 200 -16.26 -20.11 32.91
CA GLU A 200 -17.30 -20.79 32.14
C GLU A 200 -16.76 -21.93 31.24
N ASP A 201 -15.45 -22.00 31.00
CA ASP A 201 -14.81 -23.06 30.20
C ASP A 201 -14.39 -24.28 31.07
N LEU A 202 -14.51 -24.20 32.41
CA LEU A 202 -14.17 -25.29 33.35
C LEU A 202 -15.16 -26.47 33.34
N ASP A 203 -16.40 -26.26 32.86
CA ASP A 203 -17.47 -27.26 32.85
C ASP A 203 -17.70 -27.92 31.46
N VAL A 204 -16.84 -27.64 30.49
CA VAL A 204 -17.00 -28.10 29.09
C VAL A 204 -16.08 -29.29 28.78
N PRO A 205 -16.56 -30.38 28.16
CA PRO A 205 -15.71 -31.52 27.77
C PRO A 205 -14.56 -31.08 26.86
N ALA A 206 -13.34 -31.57 27.12
CA ALA A 206 -12.11 -31.17 26.42
C ALA A 206 -12.19 -31.22 24.88
N ALA A 207 -12.98 -32.14 24.32
CA ALA A 207 -13.18 -32.25 22.87
C ALA A 207 -14.01 -31.11 22.25
N LEU A 208 -14.81 -30.39 23.05
CA LEU A 208 -15.63 -29.25 22.61
C LEU A 208 -14.95 -27.91 22.90
N VAL A 209 -14.01 -27.88 23.85
CA VAL A 209 -13.20 -26.70 24.20
C VAL A 209 -12.40 -26.22 22.99
N ASP A 210 -11.72 -27.12 22.28
CA ASP A 210 -10.95 -26.76 21.07
C ASP A 210 -11.85 -26.22 19.95
N PHE A 211 -13.04 -26.79 19.76
CA PHE A 211 -13.99 -26.34 18.75
C PHE A 211 -14.60 -24.98 19.10
N ILE A 212 -14.93 -24.74 20.37
CA ILE A 212 -15.42 -23.45 20.86
C ILE A 212 -14.31 -22.40 20.77
N HIS A 213 -13.07 -22.73 21.13
CA HIS A 213 -11.93 -21.83 20.94
C HIS A 213 -11.70 -21.50 19.46
N GLN A 214 -11.81 -22.49 18.56
CA GLN A 214 -11.64 -22.30 17.13
C GLN A 214 -12.76 -21.47 16.51
N GLN A 215 -14.01 -21.66 16.95
CA GLN A 215 -15.14 -20.82 16.56
C GLN A 215 -14.98 -19.39 17.09
N ARG A 216 -14.63 -19.23 18.38
CA ARG A 216 -14.40 -17.91 18.99
C ARG A 216 -13.25 -17.17 18.33
N THR A 217 -12.12 -17.82 18.04
CA THR A 217 -11.01 -17.18 17.31
C THR A 217 -11.43 -16.77 15.90
N LYS A 218 -12.23 -17.59 15.22
CA LYS A 218 -12.75 -17.23 13.89
C LYS A 218 -13.73 -16.04 13.94
N GLU A 219 -14.64 -16.03 14.91
CA GLU A 219 -15.57 -14.91 15.15
C GLU A 219 -14.84 -13.63 15.57
N HIS A 220 -13.79 -13.71 16.40
CA HIS A 220 -12.99 -12.56 16.84
C HIS A 220 -12.16 -11.96 15.70
N VAL A 221 -11.60 -12.81 14.82
CA VAL A 221 -10.88 -12.36 13.61
C VAL A 221 -11.83 -11.67 12.64
N ASP A 222 -13.03 -12.22 12.42
CA ASP A 222 -14.06 -11.58 11.59
C ASP A 222 -14.54 -10.25 12.20
N ASP A 223 -14.68 -10.15 13.53
CA ASP A 223 -15.11 -8.90 14.20
C ASP A 223 -14.00 -7.83 14.18
N MET A 224 -12.72 -8.21 14.25
CA MET A 224 -11.58 -7.27 14.17
C MET A 224 -11.47 -6.61 12.79
N PHE A 225 -11.72 -7.36 11.73
CA PHE A 225 -11.72 -6.82 10.37
C PHE A 225 -13.08 -6.27 9.97
N SER A 226 -14.11 -6.34 10.83
CA SER A 226 -15.44 -5.82 10.54
C SER A 226 -15.47 -4.29 10.46
N HIS A 227 -16.54 -3.74 9.90
CA HIS A 227 -16.74 -2.30 9.92
C HIS A 227 -17.06 -1.85 11.36
N PRO A 228 -16.30 -0.94 12.00
CA PRO A 228 -16.49 -0.59 13.41
C PRO A 228 -17.90 -0.10 13.75
N TYR A 229 -18.57 0.59 12.80
CA TYR A 229 -19.94 1.08 12.95
C TYR A 229 -21.00 0.23 12.20
N GLN A 230 -20.69 -1.04 11.89
CA GLN A 230 -21.62 -1.93 11.18
C GLN A 230 -22.99 -1.98 11.87
N TYR A 231 -23.00 -2.23 13.19
CA TYR A 231 -24.22 -2.36 13.97
C TYR A 231 -25.02 -1.06 13.98
N GLU A 232 -24.37 0.08 14.21
CA GLU A 232 -25.00 1.39 14.22
C GLU A 232 -25.63 1.73 12.87
N LEU A 233 -24.93 1.43 11.77
CA LEU A 233 -25.44 1.65 10.42
C LEU A 233 -26.63 0.73 10.11
N ASP A 234 -26.57 -0.54 10.47
CA ASP A 234 -27.67 -1.49 10.21
C ASP A 234 -28.96 -1.13 10.97
N HIS A 235 -28.82 -0.55 12.17
CA HIS A 235 -29.93 -0.20 13.06
C HIS A 235 -30.29 1.30 13.05
N VAL A 236 -29.60 2.12 12.25
CA VAL A 236 -29.93 3.55 12.16
C VAL A 236 -31.33 3.70 11.55
N VAL A 237 -32.12 4.58 12.15
CA VAL A 237 -33.47 4.90 11.67
C VAL A 237 -33.42 6.27 11.03
N MET A 238 -34.03 6.39 9.85
CA MET A 238 -34.12 7.66 9.13
C MET A 238 -34.84 8.72 9.99
N PRO A 239 -34.21 9.86 10.28
CA PRO A 239 -34.82 10.95 11.06
C PRO A 239 -36.16 11.42 10.48
N GLU A 240 -37.11 11.79 11.34
CA GLU A 240 -38.43 12.32 10.93
C GLU A 240 -38.31 13.60 10.08
N SER A 241 -37.28 14.41 10.33
CA SER A 241 -36.98 15.62 9.55
C SER A 241 -36.69 15.33 8.06
N LEU A 242 -36.23 14.12 7.73
CA LEU A 242 -36.02 13.68 6.35
C LEU A 242 -37.29 13.20 5.65
N LYS A 243 -38.34 12.85 6.41
CA LYS A 243 -39.61 12.32 5.85
C LYS A 243 -40.54 13.42 5.33
N CYS A 244 -40.35 14.65 5.79
CA CYS A 244 -41.15 15.80 5.40
C CYS A 244 -40.54 16.53 4.19
N LYS A 245 -41.38 17.30 3.49
CA LYS A 245 -40.90 18.24 2.47
C LYS A 245 -39.94 19.26 3.12
N PRO A 246 -38.72 19.42 2.61
CA PRO A 246 -37.78 20.37 3.19
C PRO A 246 -38.20 21.81 2.89
N GLU A 247 -37.95 22.71 3.85
CA GLU A 247 -37.87 24.13 3.58
C GLU A 247 -36.51 24.42 2.95
N VAL A 248 -36.51 25.01 1.76
CA VAL A 248 -35.26 25.23 1.01
C VAL A 248 -34.57 26.48 1.55
N GLN A 249 -33.40 26.30 2.16
CA GLN A 249 -32.57 27.41 2.61
C GLN A 249 -31.56 27.80 1.53
N MET A 250 -31.64 29.04 1.05
CA MET A 250 -30.70 29.58 0.05
C MET A 250 -29.27 29.64 0.62
N TYR A 251 -28.28 29.28 -0.19
CA TYR A 251 -26.87 29.45 0.17
C TYR A 251 -26.51 30.94 0.28
N LYS A 252 -25.55 31.27 1.15
CA LYS A 252 -24.99 32.62 1.23
C LYS A 252 -24.14 32.92 0.00
N PRO A 253 -24.03 34.17 -0.47
CA PRO A 253 -23.07 34.49 -1.51
C PRO A 253 -21.63 34.11 -1.07
N LEU A 254 -20.88 33.44 -1.96
CA LEU A 254 -19.51 33.00 -1.67
C LEU A 254 -18.59 34.14 -1.18
N ALA A 255 -18.81 35.36 -1.70
CA ALA A 255 -18.04 36.55 -1.31
C ALA A 255 -18.34 37.08 0.10
N GLU A 256 -19.52 36.75 0.66
CA GLU A 256 -19.96 37.15 2.00
C GLU A 256 -19.74 36.06 3.04
N SER A 257 -19.37 34.86 2.58
CA SER A 257 -19.24 33.67 3.42
C SER A 257 -17.87 33.61 4.05
N THR A 258 -17.83 33.40 5.37
CA THR A 258 -16.58 33.26 6.10
C THR A 258 -15.97 31.89 5.84
N CYS A 259 -14.77 31.87 5.25
CA CYS A 259 -13.98 30.66 5.03
C CYS A 259 -12.82 30.62 6.03
N GLN A 260 -12.77 29.58 6.86
CA GLN A 260 -11.73 29.37 7.87
C GLN A 260 -10.79 28.23 7.44
N PHE A 261 -9.49 28.48 7.49
CA PHE A 261 -8.47 27.47 7.25
C PHE A 261 -8.00 26.88 8.58
N ILE A 262 -8.19 25.57 8.77
CA ILE A 262 -7.93 24.85 10.01
C ILE A 262 -6.68 24.00 9.84
N ASN A 263 -5.65 24.32 10.62
CA ASN A 263 -4.39 23.57 10.66
C ASN A 263 -3.86 23.34 12.09
N THR A 264 -4.64 23.68 13.11
CA THR A 264 -4.32 23.42 14.52
C THR A 264 -5.36 22.52 15.17
N LEU A 265 -4.96 21.79 16.22
CA LEU A 265 -5.87 20.93 16.99
C LEU A 265 -6.98 21.77 17.65
N ASP A 266 -6.63 22.92 18.22
CA ASP A 266 -7.58 23.79 18.91
C ASP A 266 -8.69 24.27 17.97
N ASP A 267 -8.33 24.67 16.75
CA ASP A 267 -9.30 25.07 15.72
C ASP A 267 -10.16 23.87 15.25
N LEU A 268 -9.59 22.67 15.18
CA LEU A 268 -10.33 21.45 14.82
C LEU A 268 -11.34 21.05 15.91
N VAL A 269 -10.96 21.18 17.18
CA VAL A 269 -11.87 20.96 18.33
C VAL A 269 -13.00 22.00 18.31
N ALA A 270 -12.67 23.27 18.12
CA ALA A 270 -13.66 24.34 18.01
C ALA A 270 -14.63 24.14 16.83
N LEU A 271 -14.13 23.63 15.69
CA LEU A 271 -14.98 23.21 14.59
C LEU A 271 -15.91 22.06 15.00
N ASN A 272 -15.40 21.00 15.61
CA ASN A 272 -16.23 19.87 16.03
C ASN A 272 -17.35 20.30 17.00
N GLU A 273 -17.06 21.21 17.94
CA GLU A 273 -18.07 21.80 18.83
C GLU A 273 -19.15 22.60 18.09
N LYS A 274 -18.79 23.29 17.00
CA LYS A 274 -19.76 23.96 16.12
C LYS A 274 -20.60 22.94 15.36
N LEU A 275 -19.97 21.90 14.80
CA LEU A 275 -20.65 20.85 14.04
C LEU A 275 -21.64 20.06 14.92
N ALA A 276 -21.34 19.87 16.20
CA ALA A 276 -22.27 19.22 17.14
C ALA A 276 -23.58 20.00 17.37
N LYS A 277 -23.64 21.29 17.00
CA LYS A 277 -24.81 22.16 17.20
C LYS A 277 -25.66 22.32 15.93
N VAL A 278 -25.21 21.83 14.78
CA VAL A 278 -25.96 21.92 13.52
C VAL A 278 -26.74 20.64 13.25
N SER A 279 -27.83 20.75 12.49
CA SER A 279 -28.63 19.60 12.06
C SER A 279 -28.03 18.88 10.84
N GLU A 280 -27.25 19.60 10.02
CA GLU A 280 -26.57 19.05 8.86
C GLU A 280 -25.32 19.86 8.48
N PHE A 281 -24.37 19.20 7.84
CA PHE A 281 -23.22 19.84 7.21
C PHE A 281 -22.78 19.05 5.96
N ALA A 282 -22.17 19.77 5.02
CA ALA A 282 -21.61 19.23 3.79
C ALA A 282 -20.15 18.85 3.98
N VAL A 283 -19.69 17.81 3.30
CA VAL A 283 -18.30 17.32 3.36
C VAL A 283 -17.81 16.95 1.96
N ASP A 284 -16.55 17.25 1.69
CA ASP A 284 -15.79 16.79 0.51
C ASP A 284 -14.31 16.57 0.89
N LEU A 285 -13.55 15.87 0.04
CA LEU A 285 -12.13 15.61 0.25
C LEU A 285 -11.30 15.84 -1.02
N GLU A 286 -10.07 16.30 -0.84
CA GLU A 286 -9.06 16.31 -1.90
C GLU A 286 -8.02 15.24 -1.66
N HIS A 287 -7.76 14.42 -2.67
CA HIS A 287 -6.89 13.25 -2.57
C HIS A 287 -5.74 13.29 -3.58
N HIS A 288 -4.58 12.81 -3.16
CA HIS A 288 -3.40 12.68 -4.00
C HIS A 288 -2.89 11.24 -4.01
N SER A 289 -2.73 10.65 -5.20
CA SER A 289 -2.26 9.27 -5.36
C SER A 289 -0.98 9.12 -6.16
N TYR A 290 -0.43 10.18 -6.78
CA TYR A 290 0.72 10.03 -7.66
C TYR A 290 2.03 9.79 -6.89
N ARG A 291 2.19 10.44 -5.74
CA ARG A 291 3.38 10.36 -4.87
C ARG A 291 3.09 9.72 -3.51
N SER A 292 2.24 8.69 -3.52
CA SER A 292 1.90 7.82 -2.40
C SER A 292 1.41 6.49 -2.94
N PHE A 293 1.71 5.37 -2.28
CA PHE A 293 1.32 4.05 -2.75
C PHE A 293 -0.19 3.80 -2.60
N LEU A 294 -0.73 4.01 -1.40
CA LEU A 294 -2.18 3.88 -1.10
C LEU A 294 -2.96 5.19 -1.34
N GLY A 295 -2.25 6.25 -1.72
CA GLY A 295 -2.78 7.61 -1.78
C GLY A 295 -2.93 8.26 -0.41
N ILE A 296 -3.08 9.58 -0.41
CA ILE A 296 -3.18 10.41 0.79
C ILE A 296 -4.25 11.49 0.61
N THR A 297 -5.16 11.61 1.57
CA THR A 297 -6.06 12.76 1.67
C THR A 297 -5.28 13.99 2.11
N CYS A 298 -5.42 15.07 1.35
CA CYS A 298 -4.63 16.30 1.46
C CYS A 298 -5.41 17.50 2.00
N LEU A 299 -6.74 17.50 1.81
CA LEU A 299 -7.64 18.54 2.30
C LEU A 299 -9.00 17.90 2.60
N MET A 300 -9.70 18.44 3.59
CA MET A 300 -11.11 18.15 3.84
C MET A 300 -11.87 19.47 3.87
N GLN A 301 -13.00 19.52 3.18
CA GLN A 301 -13.86 20.67 3.13
C GLN A 301 -15.12 20.36 3.92
N ILE A 302 -15.54 21.31 4.76
CA ILE A 302 -16.80 21.23 5.50
C ILE A 302 -17.55 22.55 5.34
N SER A 303 -18.81 22.48 4.96
CA SER A 303 -19.70 23.65 4.96
C SER A 303 -20.88 23.43 5.87
N THR A 304 -21.12 24.43 6.72
CA THR A 304 -22.40 24.57 7.43
C THR A 304 -23.32 25.48 6.62
N ARG A 305 -24.52 25.76 7.13
CA ARG A 305 -25.39 26.78 6.52
C ARG A 305 -24.80 28.19 6.59
N GLU A 306 -23.87 28.43 7.50
CA GLU A 306 -23.41 29.77 7.85
C GLU A 306 -21.95 30.07 7.48
N GLU A 307 -21.08 29.07 7.57
CA GLU A 307 -19.61 29.16 7.46
C GLU A 307 -19.03 27.99 6.65
N ASP A 308 -17.89 28.22 5.99
CA ASP A 308 -17.10 27.22 5.27
C ASP A 308 -15.76 26.97 5.97
N PHE A 309 -15.27 25.74 5.93
CA PHE A 309 -14.06 25.30 6.60
C PHE A 309 -13.20 24.46 5.66
N LEU A 310 -11.91 24.78 5.61
CA LEU A 310 -10.90 24.04 4.85
C LEU A 310 -9.87 23.49 5.84
N ILE A 311 -9.81 22.18 5.99
CA ILE A 311 -9.01 21.49 7.00
C ILE A 311 -7.77 20.89 6.35
N ASP A 312 -6.59 21.26 6.84
CA ASP A 312 -5.31 20.68 6.42
C ASP A 312 -5.12 19.29 7.03
N THR A 313 -5.56 18.28 6.30
CA THR A 313 -5.51 16.89 6.76
C THR A 313 -4.11 16.27 6.68
N LEU A 314 -3.14 16.95 6.06
CA LEU A 314 -1.73 16.55 6.11
C LEU A 314 -1.12 16.90 7.47
N GLU A 315 -1.40 18.11 7.98
CA GLU A 315 -0.90 18.57 9.27
C GLU A 315 -1.65 17.90 10.43
N LEU A 316 -2.98 17.78 10.31
CA LEU A 316 -3.85 17.27 11.38
C LEU A 316 -4.12 15.76 11.31
N ARG A 317 -3.39 15.01 10.48
CA ARG A 317 -3.65 13.58 10.20
C ARG A 317 -3.92 12.73 11.44
N SER A 318 -3.12 12.88 12.50
CA SER A 318 -3.26 12.09 13.73
C SER A 318 -4.43 12.51 14.62
N GLU A 319 -4.96 13.71 14.41
CA GLU A 319 -5.98 14.32 15.26
C GLU A 319 -7.38 14.28 14.63
N MET A 320 -7.48 14.02 13.33
CA MET A 320 -8.74 13.99 12.58
C MET A 320 -9.81 13.05 13.20
N TYR A 321 -9.41 12.03 13.96
CA TYR A 321 -10.32 11.08 14.60
C TYR A 321 -11.36 11.74 15.51
N ILE A 322 -11.11 12.95 16.04
CA ILE A 322 -12.07 13.66 16.91
C ILE A 322 -13.38 13.97 16.20
N LEU A 323 -13.35 14.12 14.87
CA LEU A 323 -14.55 14.35 14.06
C LEU A 323 -15.50 13.15 14.05
N ASN A 324 -15.09 11.96 14.53
CA ASN A 324 -16.02 10.85 14.71
C ASN A 324 -17.19 11.24 15.62
N GLU A 325 -17.01 12.16 16.58
CA GLU A 325 -18.09 12.62 17.46
C GLU A 325 -19.29 13.17 16.68
N THR A 326 -19.04 13.92 15.61
CA THR A 326 -20.10 14.52 14.77
C THR A 326 -20.38 13.72 13.50
N PHE A 327 -19.36 13.10 12.91
CA PHE A 327 -19.52 12.27 11.72
C PHE A 327 -20.31 10.97 12.00
N THR A 328 -20.25 10.46 13.23
CA THR A 328 -20.98 9.25 13.64
C THR A 328 -22.22 9.53 14.47
N ASP A 329 -22.54 10.80 14.75
CA ASP A 329 -23.79 11.17 15.40
C ASP A 329 -24.97 10.92 14.45
N PRO A 330 -25.90 10.00 14.77
CA PRO A 330 -27.05 9.72 13.92
C PRO A 330 -28.05 10.89 13.85
N ALA A 331 -28.01 11.87 14.75
CA ALA A 331 -28.88 13.04 14.72
C ALA A 331 -28.50 14.04 13.62
N ILE A 332 -27.22 14.09 13.25
CA ILE A 332 -26.68 15.07 12.30
C ILE A 332 -26.56 14.44 10.91
N VAL A 333 -27.09 15.10 9.87
CA VAL A 333 -26.98 14.61 8.49
C VAL A 333 -25.66 15.08 7.87
N LYS A 334 -24.87 14.14 7.37
CA LYS A 334 -23.66 14.45 6.60
C LYS A 334 -23.97 14.38 5.11
N VAL A 335 -23.82 15.50 4.40
CA VAL A 335 -24.14 15.58 2.97
C VAL A 335 -22.86 15.46 2.14
N PHE A 336 -22.84 14.50 1.21
CA PHE A 336 -21.74 14.30 0.27
C PHE A 336 -22.24 14.32 -1.19
N HIS A 337 -21.30 14.33 -2.13
CA HIS A 337 -21.58 14.10 -3.55
C HIS A 337 -20.66 13.01 -4.12
N GLY A 338 -21.16 11.79 -4.26
CA GLY A 338 -20.39 10.68 -4.82
C GLY A 338 -19.30 10.17 -3.87
N ALA A 339 -19.69 9.85 -2.63
CA ALA A 339 -18.77 9.59 -1.53
C ALA A 339 -18.03 8.24 -1.58
N ASP A 340 -18.11 7.50 -2.70
CA ASP A 340 -17.58 6.13 -2.82
C ASP A 340 -16.11 6.01 -2.46
N SER A 341 -15.32 7.02 -2.80
CA SER A 341 -13.88 7.07 -2.49
C SER A 341 -13.63 7.73 -1.15
N ASP A 342 -14.42 8.74 -0.79
CA ASP A 342 -14.27 9.48 0.45
C ASP A 342 -14.45 8.59 1.67
N ILE A 343 -15.47 7.72 1.65
CA ILE A 343 -15.72 6.77 2.74
C ILE A 343 -14.50 5.85 2.96
N GLU A 344 -13.84 5.40 1.90
CA GLU A 344 -12.62 4.58 2.04
C GLU A 344 -11.43 5.40 2.55
N TRP A 345 -11.26 6.62 2.05
CA TRP A 345 -10.15 7.49 2.42
C TRP A 345 -10.25 7.95 3.88
N LEU A 346 -11.44 8.29 4.36
CA LEU A 346 -11.70 8.63 5.76
C LEU A 346 -11.23 7.52 6.71
N GLN A 347 -11.55 6.27 6.38
CA GLN A 347 -11.17 5.11 7.16
C GLN A 347 -9.66 4.86 7.11
N LYS A 348 -9.11 4.82 5.89
CA LYS A 348 -7.70 4.53 5.62
C LYS A 348 -6.79 5.55 6.30
N ASP A 349 -7.09 6.83 6.12
CA ASP A 349 -6.19 7.91 6.51
C ASP A 349 -6.41 8.40 7.96
N PHE A 350 -7.63 8.35 8.48
CA PHE A 350 -7.96 8.98 9.77
C PHE A 350 -8.70 8.08 10.76
N GLY A 351 -9.16 6.89 10.34
CA GLY A 351 -10.08 6.09 11.17
C GLY A 351 -11.42 6.79 11.40
N LEU A 352 -11.84 7.62 10.43
CA LEU A 352 -13.13 8.31 10.45
C LEU A 352 -14.21 7.49 9.75
N TYR A 353 -15.40 7.51 10.33
CA TYR A 353 -16.59 6.79 9.85
C TYR A 353 -17.77 7.74 9.77
N VAL A 354 -18.75 7.43 8.92
CA VAL A 354 -19.94 8.28 8.72
C VAL A 354 -21.21 7.50 9.05
N VAL A 355 -22.06 8.04 9.92
CA VAL A 355 -23.40 7.52 10.23
C VAL A 355 -24.42 8.59 9.90
N ASN A 356 -25.56 8.25 9.29
CA ASN A 356 -26.56 9.21 8.78
C ASN A 356 -25.99 10.15 7.68
N MET A 357 -25.65 9.54 6.54
CA MET A 357 -25.16 10.23 5.35
C MET A 357 -26.26 10.40 4.30
N PHE A 358 -26.20 11.48 3.52
CA PHE A 358 -27.02 11.68 2.33
C PHE A 358 -26.14 12.01 1.12
N ASP A 359 -26.16 11.14 0.11
CA ASP A 359 -25.40 11.33 -1.11
C ASP A 359 -26.25 11.95 -2.24
N THR A 360 -25.89 13.17 -2.65
CA THR A 360 -26.56 13.91 -3.72
C THR A 360 -26.35 13.29 -5.11
N HIS A 361 -25.29 12.50 -5.34
CA HIS A 361 -25.08 11.73 -6.56
C HIS A 361 -26.14 10.63 -6.71
N HIS A 362 -26.44 9.91 -5.63
CA HIS A 362 -27.52 8.93 -5.60
C HIS A 362 -28.89 9.59 -5.74
N ALA A 363 -29.10 10.77 -5.14
CA ALA A 363 -30.31 11.56 -5.33
C ALA A 363 -30.52 11.94 -6.81
N ALA A 364 -29.48 12.45 -7.48
CA ALA A 364 -29.50 12.81 -8.89
C ALA A 364 -29.85 11.61 -9.79
N ARG A 365 -29.28 10.43 -9.48
CA ARG A 365 -29.57 9.19 -10.19
C ARG A 365 -31.00 8.71 -9.96
N CYS A 366 -31.54 8.82 -8.74
CA CYS A 366 -32.93 8.47 -8.45
C CYS A 366 -33.93 9.43 -9.13
N LEU A 367 -33.57 10.70 -9.30
CA LEU A 367 -34.35 11.68 -10.06
C LEU A 367 -34.24 11.53 -11.58
N ASN A 368 -33.42 10.59 -12.08
CA ASN A 368 -33.11 10.43 -13.51
C ASN A 368 -32.67 11.73 -14.18
N LEU A 369 -31.83 12.53 -13.51
CA LEU A 369 -31.24 13.72 -14.11
C LEU A 369 -30.35 13.34 -15.29
N GLY A 370 -30.21 14.24 -16.27
CA GLY A 370 -29.43 13.95 -17.49
C GLY A 370 -27.94 13.70 -17.21
N ARG A 371 -27.40 14.25 -16.12
CA ARG A 371 -26.05 13.98 -15.61
C ARG A 371 -26.07 13.96 -14.08
N ASN A 372 -25.15 13.21 -13.48
CA ASN A 372 -25.11 13.03 -12.02
C ASN A 372 -23.88 13.66 -11.35
N SER A 373 -23.11 14.47 -12.08
CA SER A 373 -21.91 15.15 -11.56
C SER A 373 -22.27 16.39 -10.75
N LEU A 374 -21.46 16.76 -9.77
CA LEU A 374 -21.63 17.98 -8.97
C LEU A 374 -21.74 19.23 -9.84
N ASP A 375 -20.85 19.37 -10.83
CA ASP A 375 -20.89 20.43 -11.86
C ASP A 375 -22.27 20.58 -12.52
N HIS A 376 -22.98 19.47 -12.74
CA HIS A 376 -24.33 19.54 -13.31
C HIS A 376 -25.35 20.05 -12.29
N LEU A 377 -25.29 19.58 -11.03
CA LEU A 377 -26.19 20.03 -9.98
C LEU A 377 -25.99 21.52 -9.66
N LEU A 378 -24.74 21.97 -9.60
CA LEU A 378 -24.40 23.39 -9.42
C LEU A 378 -24.95 24.26 -10.56
N LYS A 379 -24.84 23.80 -11.82
CA LYS A 379 -25.41 24.50 -12.97
C LYS A 379 -26.93 24.55 -12.93
N VAL A 380 -27.59 23.44 -12.63
CA VAL A 380 -29.05 23.32 -12.65
C VAL A 380 -29.70 24.08 -11.50
N TYR A 381 -29.18 23.96 -10.28
CA TYR A 381 -29.82 24.53 -9.10
C TYR A 381 -29.28 25.90 -8.71
N CYS A 382 -27.99 26.15 -8.92
CA CYS A 382 -27.32 27.37 -8.45
C CYS A 382 -26.97 28.34 -9.58
N SER A 383 -27.08 27.93 -10.86
CA SER A 383 -26.56 28.67 -12.02
C SER A 383 -25.05 28.97 -11.93
N VAL A 384 -24.28 28.11 -11.24
CA VAL A 384 -22.83 28.23 -11.05
C VAL A 384 -22.11 27.27 -12.00
N ASN A 385 -21.05 27.75 -12.66
CA ASN A 385 -20.16 26.89 -13.46
C ASN A 385 -18.97 26.46 -12.61
N SER A 386 -18.74 25.15 -12.46
CA SER A 386 -17.56 24.67 -11.73
C SER A 386 -16.31 24.74 -12.60
N ASP A 387 -15.20 25.10 -11.97
CA ASP A 387 -13.91 25.30 -12.64
C ASP A 387 -13.03 24.06 -12.53
N LYS A 388 -12.98 23.22 -13.56
CA LYS A 388 -12.32 21.90 -13.49
C LYS A 388 -10.78 21.96 -13.53
N ARG A 389 -10.17 23.14 -13.44
CA ARG A 389 -8.72 23.33 -13.57
C ARG A 389 -7.91 22.58 -12.51
N TYR A 390 -8.43 22.45 -11.28
CA TYR A 390 -7.68 21.90 -10.15
C TYR A 390 -8.04 20.44 -9.79
N GLN A 391 -8.94 19.79 -10.52
CA GLN A 391 -9.35 18.40 -10.24
C GLN A 391 -8.18 17.39 -10.26
N LEU A 392 -7.13 17.65 -11.05
CA LEU A 392 -5.92 16.83 -11.12
C LEU A 392 -4.68 17.57 -10.59
N ALA A 393 -4.88 18.64 -9.81
CA ALA A 393 -3.79 19.41 -9.24
C ALA A 393 -3.10 18.63 -8.11
N ASP A 394 -1.88 19.05 -7.78
CA ASP A 394 -1.17 18.52 -6.64
C ASP A 394 -1.62 19.23 -5.35
N TRP A 395 -2.61 18.65 -4.67
CA TRP A 395 -3.17 19.18 -3.42
C TRP A 395 -2.21 19.15 -2.21
N ARG A 396 -0.98 18.68 -2.39
CA ARG A 396 0.08 18.73 -1.38
C ARG A 396 0.81 20.07 -1.35
N ILE A 397 0.56 20.97 -2.31
CA ILE A 397 1.19 22.29 -2.37
C ILE A 397 0.84 23.09 -1.10
N ARG A 398 1.85 23.71 -0.47
CA ARG A 398 1.70 24.62 0.67
C ARG A 398 2.61 25.85 0.52
N PRO A 399 2.14 27.08 0.84
CA PRO A 399 0.74 27.43 1.14
C PRO A 399 -0.17 27.18 -0.07
N LEU A 400 -1.45 26.93 0.17
CA LEU A 400 -2.42 26.74 -0.91
C LEU A 400 -2.69 28.07 -1.62
N PRO A 401 -2.60 28.15 -2.96
CA PRO A 401 -2.97 29.34 -3.71
C PRO A 401 -4.45 29.70 -3.52
N ASP A 402 -4.77 31.00 -3.52
CA ASP A 402 -6.15 31.50 -3.35
C ASP A 402 -7.16 30.89 -4.35
N GLU A 403 -6.70 30.57 -5.56
CA GLU A 403 -7.53 29.91 -6.58
C GLU A 403 -7.93 28.49 -6.17
N MET A 404 -7.01 27.74 -5.55
CA MET A 404 -7.28 26.40 -5.02
C MET A 404 -8.16 26.45 -3.77
N LEU A 405 -7.99 27.46 -2.91
CA LEU A 405 -8.85 27.67 -1.74
C LEU A 405 -10.30 27.95 -2.16
N LYS A 406 -10.50 28.82 -3.16
CA LYS A 406 -11.84 29.12 -3.70
C LYS A 406 -12.47 27.93 -4.40
N TYR A 407 -11.67 27.14 -5.13
CA TYR A 407 -12.14 25.90 -5.74
C TYR A 407 -12.63 24.94 -4.65
N ALA A 408 -11.79 24.64 -3.66
CA ALA A 408 -12.13 23.74 -2.57
C ALA A 408 -13.37 24.21 -1.78
N GLN A 409 -13.46 25.50 -1.48
CA GLN A 409 -14.63 26.07 -0.81
C GLN A 409 -15.92 25.83 -1.64
N ALA A 410 -15.86 26.00 -2.95
CA ALA A 410 -17.03 25.90 -3.82
C ALA A 410 -17.63 24.47 -3.88
N ASP A 411 -16.85 23.42 -3.63
CA ASP A 411 -17.34 22.03 -3.71
C ASP A 411 -18.35 21.69 -2.60
N THR A 412 -18.21 22.29 -1.41
CA THR A 412 -19.12 22.07 -0.27
C THR A 412 -20.09 23.22 -0.02
N HIS A 413 -19.71 24.46 -0.35
CA HIS A 413 -20.46 25.67 -0.06
C HIS A 413 -21.92 25.64 -0.54
N TYR A 414 -22.16 25.12 -1.74
CA TYR A 414 -23.52 25.05 -2.33
C TYR A 414 -24.25 23.75 -2.00
N LEU A 415 -23.56 22.76 -1.42
CA LEU A 415 -24.02 21.38 -1.37
C LEU A 415 -25.25 21.20 -0.48
N LEU A 416 -25.36 21.98 0.61
CA LEU A 416 -26.54 21.97 1.49
C LEU A 416 -27.81 22.52 0.81
N TYR A 417 -27.66 23.58 -0.01
CA TYR A 417 -28.79 24.06 -0.82
C TYR A 417 -29.18 23.05 -1.90
N VAL A 418 -28.20 22.43 -2.56
CA VAL A 418 -28.45 21.35 -3.52
C VAL A 418 -29.19 20.20 -2.83
N TYR A 419 -28.78 19.82 -1.64
CA TYR A 419 -29.43 18.82 -0.79
C TYR A 419 -30.92 19.13 -0.55
N ASP A 420 -31.27 20.36 -0.16
CA ASP A 420 -32.68 20.73 0.01
C ASP A 420 -33.46 20.65 -1.30
N ARG A 421 -32.86 21.11 -2.41
CA ARG A 421 -33.50 21.13 -3.73
C ARG A 421 -33.75 19.72 -4.26
N VAL A 422 -32.76 18.82 -4.15
CA VAL A 422 -32.94 17.43 -4.58
C VAL A 422 -33.91 16.69 -3.66
N ARG A 423 -33.91 16.96 -2.35
CA ARG A 423 -34.91 16.40 -1.44
C ARG A 423 -36.33 16.87 -1.76
N ALA A 424 -36.52 18.16 -2.02
CA ALA A 424 -37.81 18.69 -2.45
C ALA A 424 -38.27 18.05 -3.76
N ALA A 425 -37.37 17.92 -4.74
CA ALA A 425 -37.67 17.27 -6.01
C ALA A 425 -38.01 15.78 -5.85
N LEU A 426 -37.31 15.05 -4.97
CA LEU A 426 -37.60 13.64 -4.68
C LEU A 426 -38.98 13.50 -4.05
N TYR A 427 -39.34 14.38 -3.10
CA TYR A 427 -40.63 14.39 -2.43
C TYR A 427 -41.79 14.72 -3.39
N ASP A 428 -41.58 15.68 -4.30
CA ASP A 428 -42.59 16.06 -5.29
C ASP A 428 -42.77 14.97 -6.36
N THR A 429 -41.69 14.29 -6.76
CA THR A 429 -41.73 13.18 -7.74
C THR A 429 -42.43 11.94 -7.19
N SER A 430 -42.39 11.72 -5.88
CA SER A 430 -42.98 10.56 -5.20
C SER A 430 -44.43 10.79 -4.74
N ASN A 431 -45.13 11.79 -5.27
CA ASN A 431 -46.50 12.15 -4.87
C ASN A 431 -46.63 12.45 -3.36
N SER A 432 -45.70 13.25 -2.82
CA SER A 432 -45.67 13.65 -1.41
C SER A 432 -45.45 12.50 -0.42
N GLN A 433 -44.72 11.47 -0.85
CA GLN A 433 -44.32 10.35 0.00
C GLN A 433 -42.80 10.29 0.17
N PRO A 434 -42.25 9.95 1.33
CA PRO A 434 -40.79 9.93 1.54
C PRO A 434 -40.08 8.72 0.90
N THR A 435 -40.74 7.95 0.04
CA THR A 435 -40.23 6.68 -0.51
C THR A 435 -38.92 6.83 -1.28
N LEU A 436 -38.82 7.81 -2.16
CA LEU A 436 -37.59 8.06 -2.93
C LEU A 436 -36.46 8.59 -2.05
N ILE A 437 -36.78 9.43 -1.05
CA ILE A 437 -35.80 9.92 -0.07
C ILE A 437 -35.25 8.74 0.73
N GLN A 438 -36.12 7.84 1.19
CA GLN A 438 -35.73 6.65 1.93
C GLN A 438 -34.83 5.72 1.10
N GLN A 439 -35.09 5.58 -0.21
CA GLN A 439 -34.21 4.82 -1.10
C GLN A 439 -32.82 5.44 -1.24
N VAL A 440 -32.73 6.76 -1.37
CA VAL A 440 -31.44 7.47 -1.44
C VAL A 440 -30.69 7.36 -0.12
N TRP A 441 -31.39 7.53 1.00
CA TRP A 441 -30.83 7.41 2.33
C TRP A 441 -30.33 5.98 2.61
N ALA A 442 -31.09 4.95 2.23
CA ALA A 442 -30.66 3.56 2.35
C ALA A 442 -29.39 3.28 1.52
N LYS A 443 -29.32 3.76 0.26
CA LYS A 443 -28.10 3.64 -0.56
C LYS A 443 -26.92 4.39 0.04
N SER A 444 -27.16 5.56 0.63
CA SER A 444 -26.13 6.37 1.29
C SER A 444 -25.59 5.66 2.55
N ARG A 445 -26.46 4.99 3.31
CA ARG A 445 -26.07 4.09 4.41
C ARG A 445 -25.26 2.91 3.91
N ASP A 446 -25.70 2.24 2.85
CA ASP A 446 -24.97 1.11 2.26
C ASP A 446 -23.58 1.54 1.74
N LEU A 447 -23.45 2.77 1.26
CA LEU A 447 -22.17 3.38 0.90
C LEU A 447 -21.29 3.63 2.13
N SER A 448 -21.89 4.07 3.24
CA SER A 448 -21.20 4.26 4.52
C SER A 448 -20.69 2.95 5.13
N LEU A 449 -21.31 1.81 4.77
CA LEU A 449 -20.87 0.46 5.16
C LEU A 449 -19.67 -0.06 4.36
N LYS A 450 -19.27 0.64 3.30
CA LYS A 450 -18.14 0.24 2.47
C LYS A 450 -16.87 0.22 3.33
N LYS A 451 -16.11 -0.87 3.24
CA LYS A 451 -14.86 -1.05 3.99
C LYS A 451 -13.68 -0.81 3.09
N TYR A 452 -12.71 -0.04 3.56
CA TYR A 452 -11.43 0.04 2.87
C TYR A 452 -10.71 -1.31 2.94
N VAL A 453 -10.22 -1.78 1.78
CA VAL A 453 -9.41 -2.99 1.64
C VAL A 453 -8.13 -2.60 0.90
N LYS A 454 -6.97 -2.88 1.52
CA LYS A 454 -5.68 -2.64 0.90
C LYS A 454 -5.55 -3.46 -0.40
N PRO A 455 -4.91 -2.92 -1.45
CA PRO A 455 -4.55 -3.72 -2.62
C PRO A 455 -3.50 -4.77 -2.22
N ILE A 456 -3.87 -6.05 -2.29
CA ILE A 456 -3.00 -7.18 -1.94
C ILE A 456 -2.25 -7.64 -3.19
N PHE A 457 -0.93 -7.72 -3.06
CA PHE A 457 -0.09 -8.31 -4.09
C PHE A 457 -0.19 -9.84 -4.02
N THR A 458 -0.49 -10.45 -5.17
CA THR A 458 -0.49 -11.89 -5.37
C THR A 458 0.43 -12.27 -6.53
N GLU A 459 0.90 -13.51 -6.55
CA GLU A 459 1.75 -14.00 -7.63
C GLU A 459 1.10 -13.80 -9.02
N ASP A 460 -0.23 -13.91 -9.11
CA ASP A 460 -0.98 -13.75 -10.36
C ASP A 460 -1.43 -12.30 -10.64
N SER A 461 -1.10 -11.32 -9.80
CA SER A 461 -1.57 -9.93 -9.95
C SER A 461 -1.17 -9.30 -11.28
N TYR A 462 0.00 -9.68 -11.82
CA TYR A 462 0.47 -9.20 -13.12
C TYR A 462 -0.42 -9.69 -14.29
N MET A 463 -1.13 -10.80 -14.13
CA MET A 463 -1.96 -11.40 -15.18
C MET A 463 -3.15 -10.53 -15.54
N GLU A 464 -3.71 -9.77 -14.60
CA GLU A 464 -4.80 -8.83 -14.89
C GLU A 464 -4.33 -7.75 -15.87
N LEU A 465 -3.17 -7.15 -15.60
CA LEU A 465 -2.57 -6.14 -16.45
C LEU A 465 -2.16 -6.72 -17.82
N TYR A 466 -1.62 -7.93 -17.84
CA TYR A 466 -1.23 -8.63 -19.07
C TYR A 466 -2.45 -8.91 -19.97
N ARG A 467 -3.53 -9.47 -19.42
CA ARG A 467 -4.77 -9.77 -20.16
C ARG A 467 -5.41 -8.54 -20.78
N LYS A 468 -5.38 -7.39 -20.07
CA LYS A 468 -5.92 -6.11 -20.58
C LYS A 468 -5.17 -5.62 -21.82
N GLN A 469 -3.86 -5.89 -21.92
CA GLN A 469 -3.03 -5.37 -23.00
C GLN A 469 -3.03 -6.23 -24.27
N LYS A 470 -3.60 -7.44 -24.24
CA LYS A 470 -3.74 -8.34 -25.40
C LYS A 470 -2.44 -8.59 -26.18
N LYS A 471 -1.29 -8.49 -25.51
CA LYS A 471 0.02 -8.87 -26.09
C LYS A 471 0.34 -10.32 -25.78
N SER A 472 1.12 -10.95 -26.66
CA SER A 472 1.59 -12.32 -26.50
C SER A 472 3.08 -12.30 -26.18
N PHE A 473 3.43 -12.64 -24.94
CA PHE A 473 4.81 -12.78 -24.48
C PHE A 473 5.28 -14.23 -24.59
N ASN A 474 6.54 -14.42 -24.96
CA ASN A 474 7.22 -15.70 -24.81
C ASN A 474 7.53 -15.97 -23.31
N THR A 475 8.02 -17.16 -22.98
CA THR A 475 8.29 -17.56 -21.59
C THR A 475 9.25 -16.61 -20.88
N GLN A 476 10.29 -16.11 -21.56
CA GLN A 476 11.28 -15.18 -21.00
C GLN A 476 10.71 -13.78 -20.79
N GLN A 477 9.94 -13.27 -21.74
CA GLN A 477 9.27 -11.97 -21.67
C GLN A 477 8.21 -11.96 -20.57
N LEU A 478 7.48 -13.06 -20.39
CA LEU A 478 6.51 -13.20 -19.31
C LEU A 478 7.20 -13.29 -17.94
N ALA A 479 8.32 -14.02 -17.85
CA ALA A 479 9.14 -14.07 -16.65
C ALA A 479 9.71 -12.68 -16.30
N ALA A 480 10.23 -11.94 -17.28
CA ALA A 480 10.68 -10.56 -17.10
C ALA A 480 9.56 -9.66 -16.61
N PHE A 481 8.39 -9.73 -17.24
CA PHE A 481 7.23 -8.94 -16.84
C PHE A 481 6.80 -9.23 -15.39
N ARG A 482 6.76 -10.51 -14.99
CA ARG A 482 6.46 -10.92 -13.62
C ARG A 482 7.45 -10.33 -12.62
N LEU A 483 8.75 -10.46 -12.87
CA LEU A 483 9.80 -9.94 -12.00
C LEU A 483 9.76 -8.41 -11.89
N LEU A 484 9.58 -7.71 -13.02
CA LEU A 484 9.44 -6.25 -13.04
C LEU A 484 8.19 -5.78 -12.30
N TYR A 485 7.08 -6.52 -12.42
CA TYR A 485 5.83 -6.21 -11.73
C TYR A 485 5.99 -6.36 -10.20
N ALA A 486 6.63 -7.44 -9.75
CA ALA A 486 6.95 -7.68 -8.33
C ALA A 486 7.91 -6.62 -7.77
N TRP A 487 8.98 -6.31 -8.51
CA TRP A 487 9.95 -5.27 -8.13
C TRP A 487 9.28 -3.90 -7.97
N ARG A 488 8.40 -3.53 -8.92
CA ARG A 488 7.68 -2.26 -8.87
C ARG A 488 6.75 -2.17 -7.65
N ASP A 489 6.04 -3.24 -7.32
CA ASP A 489 5.16 -3.28 -6.17
C ASP A 489 5.95 -3.17 -4.86
N LYS A 490 7.03 -3.95 -4.73
CA LYS A 490 7.95 -3.89 -3.59
C LYS A 490 8.48 -2.48 -3.36
N LEU A 491 9.05 -1.86 -4.40
CA LEU A 491 9.64 -0.53 -4.29
C LEU A 491 8.57 0.54 -4.03
N GLY A 492 7.40 0.44 -4.67
CA GLY A 492 6.28 1.35 -4.40
C GLY A 492 5.81 1.30 -2.94
N ARG A 493 5.79 0.13 -2.32
CA ARG A 493 5.45 -0.03 -0.90
C ARG A 493 6.52 0.51 0.03
N GLU A 494 7.78 0.16 -0.22
CA GLU A 494 8.93 0.56 0.59
C GLU A 494 9.12 2.09 0.61
N ASP A 495 9.07 2.71 -0.57
CA ASP A 495 9.29 4.14 -0.71
C ASP A 495 8.00 4.96 -0.56
N ASP A 496 6.82 4.34 -0.39
CA ASP A 496 5.50 4.98 -0.43
C ASP A 496 5.30 5.86 -1.67
N GLU A 497 5.39 5.22 -2.84
CA GLU A 497 5.25 5.85 -4.15
C GLU A 497 4.27 5.06 -5.03
N SER A 498 3.55 5.75 -5.92
CA SER A 498 2.62 5.07 -6.80
C SER A 498 3.34 4.20 -7.82
N THR A 499 2.70 3.12 -8.26
CA THR A 499 3.23 2.27 -9.34
C THR A 499 3.49 3.06 -10.63
N GLY A 500 2.72 4.12 -10.88
CA GLY A 500 2.92 5.02 -12.02
C GLY A 500 4.12 5.95 -11.86
N TYR A 501 4.51 6.32 -10.64
CA TYR A 501 5.73 7.08 -10.38
C TYR A 501 6.98 6.20 -10.47
N VAL A 502 6.91 4.98 -9.92
CA VAL A 502 8.00 4.00 -9.96
C VAL A 502 8.32 3.57 -11.39
N LEU A 503 7.37 2.91 -12.06
CA LEU A 503 7.54 2.44 -13.44
C LEU A 503 6.16 2.30 -14.14
N PRO A 504 5.78 3.27 -14.99
CA PRO A 504 4.57 3.22 -15.79
C PRO A 504 4.38 1.93 -16.60
N ASN A 505 3.12 1.48 -16.70
CA ASN A 505 2.74 0.23 -17.35
C ASN A 505 3.32 0.07 -18.76
N HIS A 506 3.26 1.12 -19.59
CA HIS A 506 3.74 1.04 -20.96
C HIS A 506 5.27 0.88 -21.07
N MET A 507 6.03 1.45 -20.13
CA MET A 507 7.49 1.30 -20.09
C MET A 507 7.88 -0.10 -19.58
N MET A 508 7.22 -0.59 -18.53
CA MET A 508 7.41 -1.96 -18.04
C MET A 508 7.19 -3.00 -19.13
N MET A 509 6.13 -2.84 -19.92
CA MET A 509 5.82 -3.74 -21.04
C MET A 509 6.89 -3.66 -22.12
N LYS A 510 7.35 -2.46 -22.46
CA LYS A 510 8.43 -2.28 -23.45
C LYS A 510 9.74 -2.93 -22.99
N ILE A 511 10.11 -2.80 -21.72
CA ILE A 511 11.31 -3.45 -21.17
C ILE A 511 11.15 -4.98 -21.25
N ALA A 512 9.99 -5.51 -20.88
CA ALA A 512 9.70 -6.94 -20.97
C ALA A 512 9.71 -7.46 -22.42
N GLU A 513 9.31 -6.64 -23.39
CA GLU A 513 9.32 -6.99 -24.82
C GLU A 513 10.73 -7.06 -25.40
N GLU A 514 11.53 -6.01 -25.17
CA GLU A 514 12.86 -5.86 -25.76
C GLU A 514 13.92 -6.75 -25.08
N LEU A 515 13.72 -7.13 -23.81
CA LEU A 515 14.69 -7.90 -23.00
C LEU A 515 16.13 -7.36 -23.13
N PRO A 516 16.38 -6.09 -22.76
CA PRO A 516 17.68 -5.45 -22.96
C PRO A 516 18.81 -6.22 -22.24
N LYS A 517 19.91 -6.47 -22.97
CA LYS A 517 21.08 -7.20 -22.46
C LYS A 517 21.99 -6.35 -21.57
N GLU A 518 21.85 -5.03 -21.62
CA GLU A 518 22.68 -4.09 -20.86
C GLU A 518 21.80 -3.08 -20.10
N PRO A 519 22.27 -2.52 -18.96
CA PRO A 519 21.54 -1.51 -18.19
C PRO A 519 21.07 -0.32 -19.03
N GLN A 520 21.89 0.13 -19.98
CA GLN A 520 21.56 1.26 -20.85
C GLN A 520 20.37 0.98 -21.78
N GLY A 521 20.13 -0.29 -22.12
CA GLY A 521 18.96 -0.69 -22.91
C GLY A 521 17.64 -0.52 -22.15
N ILE A 522 17.67 -0.67 -20.81
CA ILE A 522 16.50 -0.39 -19.94
C ILE A 522 16.19 1.11 -19.97
N ILE A 523 17.22 1.96 -19.86
CA ILE A 523 17.07 3.42 -19.92
C ILE A 523 16.50 3.85 -21.29
N ALA A 524 16.97 3.25 -22.38
CA ALA A 524 16.47 3.52 -23.73
C ALA A 524 14.98 3.15 -23.92
N CYS A 525 14.47 2.21 -23.12
CA CYS A 525 13.05 1.87 -23.10
C CYS A 525 12.19 2.92 -22.37
N CYS A 526 12.80 3.79 -21.57
CA CYS A 526 12.09 4.73 -20.70
C CYS A 526 12.26 6.19 -21.13
N ASN A 527 11.18 6.85 -21.57
CA ASN A 527 11.21 8.26 -21.99
C ASN A 527 10.01 9.07 -21.44
N PRO A 528 10.21 9.99 -20.48
CA PRO A 528 11.45 10.20 -19.72
C PRO A 528 11.74 9.02 -18.78
N THR A 529 13.00 8.82 -18.41
CA THR A 529 13.39 7.75 -17.47
C THR A 529 12.93 8.11 -16.05
N PRO A 530 12.11 7.28 -15.38
CA PRO A 530 11.75 7.48 -13.98
C PRO A 530 13.00 7.53 -13.08
N ALA A 531 12.98 8.36 -12.04
CA ALA A 531 14.12 8.52 -11.13
C ALA A 531 14.48 7.21 -10.42
N LEU A 532 13.48 6.48 -9.90
CA LEU A 532 13.67 5.21 -9.21
C LEU A 532 14.21 4.11 -10.11
N VAL A 533 13.84 4.11 -11.40
CA VAL A 533 14.40 3.19 -12.40
C VAL A 533 15.88 3.49 -12.66
N ARG A 534 16.26 4.77 -12.66
CA ARG A 534 17.67 5.17 -12.82
C ARG A 534 18.51 4.77 -11.60
N GLN A 535 17.96 4.95 -10.40
CA GLN A 535 18.63 4.60 -9.14
C GLN A 535 18.81 3.09 -9.02
N GLN A 536 17.77 2.29 -9.31
CA GLN A 536 17.80 0.84 -9.15
C GLN A 536 18.11 0.08 -10.45
N ILE A 537 18.89 0.70 -11.35
CA ILE A 537 19.12 0.14 -12.69
C ILE A 537 19.86 -1.20 -12.66
N ASN A 538 20.74 -1.39 -11.68
CA ASN A 538 21.53 -2.60 -11.51
C ASN A 538 20.64 -3.77 -11.05
N GLU A 539 19.76 -3.54 -10.08
CA GLU A 539 18.77 -4.54 -9.63
C GLU A 539 17.85 -4.96 -10.79
N LEU A 540 17.32 -3.98 -11.54
CA LEU A 540 16.50 -4.23 -12.72
C LEU A 540 17.24 -5.06 -13.78
N HIS A 541 18.52 -4.78 -14.00
CA HIS A 541 19.34 -5.54 -14.94
C HIS A 541 19.53 -7.00 -14.50
N GLN A 542 19.76 -7.25 -13.21
CA GLN A 542 19.85 -8.60 -12.66
C GLN A 542 18.54 -9.39 -12.82
N LEU A 543 17.39 -8.76 -12.59
CA LEU A 543 16.08 -9.38 -12.81
C LEU A 543 15.87 -9.80 -14.28
N LEU A 544 16.29 -8.95 -15.23
CA LEU A 544 16.21 -9.28 -16.65
C LEU A 544 17.18 -10.38 -17.06
N LYS A 545 18.37 -10.44 -16.45
CA LYS A 545 19.31 -11.55 -16.64
C LYS A 545 18.66 -12.88 -16.21
N GLN A 546 18.04 -12.91 -15.03
CA GLN A 546 17.31 -14.09 -14.55
C GLN A 546 16.16 -14.50 -15.49
N ALA A 547 15.39 -13.52 -16.00
CA ALA A 547 14.33 -13.81 -16.96
C ALA A 547 14.85 -14.41 -18.27
N ARG A 548 16.01 -13.97 -18.76
CA ARG A 548 16.64 -14.49 -19.98
C ARG A 548 17.21 -15.91 -19.83
N GLU A 549 17.54 -16.32 -18.62
CA GLU A 549 17.99 -17.68 -18.30
C GLU A 549 16.81 -18.68 -18.23
N THR A 550 15.57 -18.19 -18.26
CA THR A 550 14.37 -19.05 -18.27
C THR A 550 14.29 -19.80 -19.61
N PRO A 551 14.05 -21.14 -19.60
CA PRO A 551 13.98 -21.93 -20.83
C PRO A 551 12.79 -21.51 -21.69
N LEU A 552 13.03 -21.39 -22.99
CA LEU A 552 11.97 -21.11 -23.97
C LEU A 552 11.18 -22.40 -24.21
N LEU A 553 9.86 -22.34 -23.99
CA LEU A 553 8.98 -23.43 -24.41
C LEU A 553 8.88 -23.43 -25.94
N LYS A 554 9.20 -24.55 -26.59
CA LYS A 554 8.90 -24.73 -28.02
C LYS A 554 7.38 -24.76 -28.20
N VAL A 555 6.82 -23.74 -28.85
CA VAL A 555 5.42 -23.78 -29.30
C VAL A 555 5.34 -24.78 -30.46
N CYS A 556 4.86 -25.99 -30.19
CA CYS A 556 4.53 -26.93 -31.26
C CYS A 556 3.24 -26.43 -31.93
N ALA A 557 3.35 -25.93 -33.16
CA ALA A 557 2.21 -25.54 -33.97
C ALA A 557 1.44 -26.81 -34.38
N GLN A 558 0.47 -27.23 -33.56
CA GLN A 558 -0.52 -28.22 -33.97
C GLN A 558 -1.90 -27.58 -34.07
N THR A 559 -2.44 -27.70 -35.28
CA THR A 559 -3.74 -27.25 -35.72
C THR A 559 -4.87 -27.76 -34.82
N ASN A 560 -5.58 -26.81 -34.22
CA ASN A 560 -7.03 -26.81 -34.01
C ASN A 560 -7.68 -28.16 -33.60
N THR A 561 -7.56 -28.57 -32.34
CA THR A 561 -8.66 -29.17 -31.55
C THR A 561 -8.24 -29.37 -30.08
N ARG A 562 -9.06 -28.87 -29.14
CA ARG A 562 -9.06 -29.10 -27.67
C ARG A 562 -7.74 -29.61 -27.04
N CYS A 563 -6.98 -28.69 -26.42
CA CYS A 563 -5.84 -29.04 -25.56
C CYS A 563 -6.30 -29.72 -24.26
N TYR A 564 -6.06 -31.02 -24.15
CA TYR A 564 -5.63 -31.64 -22.90
C TYR A 564 -4.11 -31.48 -22.80
N VAL A 565 -3.61 -31.00 -21.66
CA VAL A 565 -2.17 -30.89 -21.40
C VAL A 565 -1.66 -32.26 -20.98
N SER A 566 -0.88 -32.92 -21.84
CA SER A 566 -0.06 -34.08 -21.49
C SER A 566 1.41 -33.69 -21.52
N PHE A 567 2.10 -33.88 -20.40
CA PHE A 567 3.55 -33.76 -20.31
C PHE A 567 4.20 -34.87 -21.13
N VAL A 568 5.01 -34.50 -22.13
CA VAL A 568 5.92 -35.42 -22.82
C VAL A 568 7.33 -34.95 -22.50
N PHE A 569 8.06 -35.75 -21.73
CA PHE A 569 9.51 -35.66 -21.63
C PHE A 569 10.09 -36.32 -22.89
N GLU A 570 10.78 -35.55 -23.74
CA GLU A 570 11.65 -36.10 -24.78
C GLU A 570 12.98 -36.48 -24.10
N GLU A 571 13.24 -37.78 -23.96
CA GLU A 571 14.58 -38.29 -23.68
C GLU A 571 15.36 -38.29 -25.01
N GLU A 572 16.51 -37.59 -25.03
CA GLU A 572 17.48 -37.69 -26.11
C GLU A 572 18.18 -39.05 -26.04
N GLU A 573 17.96 -39.88 -27.07
CA GLU A 573 18.60 -41.19 -27.23
C GLU A 573 20.02 -40.99 -27.80
N GLU A 574 21.00 -40.82 -26.91
CA GLU A 574 22.42 -40.85 -27.27
C GLU A 574 22.88 -42.32 -27.41
N ALA A 575 23.17 -42.74 -28.65
CA ALA A 575 23.60 -44.10 -28.97
C ALA A 575 24.98 -44.42 -28.37
N ALA A 576 25.00 -44.94 -27.14
CA ALA A 576 26.21 -45.43 -26.48
C ALA A 576 26.57 -46.87 -26.91
N ALA A 577 27.81 -47.03 -27.39
CA ALA A 577 28.43 -48.31 -27.69
C ALA A 577 28.49 -49.23 -26.44
N ALA A 578 28.26 -50.53 -26.66
CA ALA A 578 28.17 -51.56 -25.62
C ALA A 578 29.42 -51.63 -24.70
N PRO A 579 29.25 -51.63 -23.35
CA PRO A 579 30.38 -51.78 -22.44
C PRO A 579 30.61 -53.24 -22.02
N ALA A 580 31.89 -53.57 -21.88
CA ALA A 580 32.41 -54.81 -21.35
C ALA A 580 31.99 -55.06 -19.88
N HIS A 581 31.97 -56.34 -19.49
CA HIS A 581 31.62 -56.85 -18.17
C HIS A 581 32.29 -56.07 -17.01
N LEU A 582 31.47 -55.37 -16.22
CA LEU A 582 31.87 -54.75 -14.94
C LEU A 582 32.19 -55.82 -13.90
N THR A 583 33.19 -55.55 -13.06
CA THR A 583 33.54 -56.42 -11.92
C THR A 583 32.53 -56.26 -10.77
N VAL A 584 32.41 -57.28 -9.92
CA VAL A 584 31.49 -57.30 -8.75
C VAL A 584 31.71 -56.11 -7.81
N ALA A 585 32.95 -55.59 -7.70
CA ALA A 585 33.26 -54.40 -6.92
C ALA A 585 32.71 -53.11 -7.53
N GLN A 586 32.72 -52.99 -8.86
CA GLN A 586 32.18 -51.84 -9.59
C GLN A 586 30.65 -51.84 -9.58
N GLN A 587 30.01 -53.02 -9.63
CA GLN A 587 28.56 -53.15 -9.44
C GLN A 587 28.13 -52.73 -8.03
N LYS A 588 28.94 -53.03 -7.00
CA LYS A 588 28.66 -52.64 -5.62
C LYS A 588 28.82 -51.13 -5.40
N ALA A 589 29.82 -50.51 -6.01
CA ALA A 589 30.02 -49.06 -5.98
C ALA A 589 28.87 -48.31 -6.69
N HIS A 590 28.41 -48.82 -7.83
CA HIS A 590 27.28 -48.25 -8.58
C HIS A 590 25.96 -48.37 -7.82
N SER A 591 25.75 -49.47 -7.08
CA SER A 591 24.57 -49.66 -6.22
C SER A 591 24.57 -48.74 -4.99
N ILE A 592 25.74 -48.40 -4.46
CA ILE A 592 25.89 -47.49 -3.32
C ILE A 592 25.70 -46.04 -3.77
N MET A 593 26.23 -45.63 -4.93
CA MET A 593 26.00 -44.27 -5.44
C MET A 593 24.53 -44.04 -5.84
N GLY A 594 23.86 -45.04 -6.40
CA GLY A 594 22.42 -44.97 -6.70
C GLY A 594 21.50 -44.89 -5.48
N SER A 595 22.00 -45.13 -4.26
CA SER A 595 21.21 -45.00 -3.02
C SER A 595 21.26 -43.60 -2.39
N PHE A 596 22.09 -42.68 -2.90
CA PHE A 596 22.25 -41.33 -2.35
C PHE A 596 21.64 -40.20 -3.22
N GLU A 597 21.12 -40.50 -4.41
CA GLU A 597 20.67 -39.46 -5.38
C GLU A 597 19.15 -39.30 -5.54
N ASN A 598 18.31 -39.62 -4.53
CA ASN A 598 16.88 -39.34 -4.67
C ASN A 598 16.13 -38.97 -3.38
N PRO A 599 16.14 -37.68 -2.97
CA PRO A 599 15.35 -37.18 -1.84
C PRO A 599 13.83 -37.28 -2.03
N PHE A 600 13.34 -37.50 -3.26
CA PHE A 600 11.91 -37.49 -3.57
C PHE A 600 11.21 -38.85 -3.44
N ARG A 601 11.94 -39.94 -3.12
CA ARG A 601 11.32 -41.26 -2.88
C ARG A 601 10.89 -41.52 -1.43
N MET A 602 11.23 -40.66 -0.47
CA MET A 602 10.71 -40.78 0.90
C MET A 602 9.25 -40.33 1.05
N VAL A 603 8.76 -39.45 0.17
CA VAL A 603 7.40 -38.90 0.25
C VAL A 603 6.35 -39.86 -0.32
N GLN A 604 6.71 -40.70 -1.30
CA GLN A 604 5.81 -41.75 -1.80
C GLN A 604 5.68 -42.96 -0.85
N TYR A 605 6.66 -43.20 0.02
CA TYR A 605 6.57 -44.26 1.04
C TYR A 605 5.69 -43.84 2.24
N PHE A 606 5.64 -42.55 2.60
CA PHE A 606 4.76 -42.07 3.68
C PHE A 606 3.27 -42.07 3.29
N SER A 607 2.92 -41.76 2.03
CA SER A 607 1.53 -41.83 1.57
C SER A 607 0.99 -43.26 1.43
N LEU A 608 1.85 -44.26 1.22
CA LEU A 608 1.45 -45.68 1.15
C LEU A 608 1.28 -46.33 2.53
N VAL A 609 1.98 -45.84 3.57
CA VAL A 609 1.82 -46.33 4.95
C VAL A 609 0.59 -45.72 5.64
N HIS A 610 0.22 -44.48 5.30
CA HIS A 610 -0.98 -43.84 5.87
C HIS A 610 -2.31 -44.41 5.31
N GLY A 611 -2.29 -44.99 4.10
CA GLY A 611 -3.45 -45.67 3.51
C GLY A 611 -3.66 -47.10 4.02
N PHE A 612 -2.63 -47.75 4.57
CA PHE A 612 -2.72 -49.13 5.07
C PHE A 612 -3.18 -49.24 6.54
N CYS A 613 -3.05 -48.16 7.33
CA CYS A 613 -3.54 -48.11 8.72
C CYS A 613 -5.03 -47.77 8.86
N GLN A 614 -5.77 -47.57 7.77
CA GLN A 614 -7.21 -47.29 7.77
C GLN A 614 -8.09 -48.49 7.35
N VAL A 615 -7.49 -49.66 7.12
CA VAL A 615 -8.21 -50.91 6.78
C VAL A 615 -8.00 -52.03 7.83
N VAL A 616 -7.14 -51.81 8.83
CA VAL A 616 -6.96 -52.75 9.96
C VAL A 616 -6.84 -51.96 11.27
N LEU A 617 -7.95 -51.36 11.67
CA LEU A 617 -8.43 -50.97 13.02
C LEU A 617 -9.82 -50.36 12.81
#